data_AF-A0A6J1GKP9-F1
#
_entry.id   AF-A0A6J1GKP9-F1
#
_cell.length_a   1.000
_cell.length_b   1.000
_cell.length_c   1.000
_cell.angle_alpha   90.00
_cell.angle_beta   90.00
_cell.angle_gamma   90.00
#
_symmetry.space_group_name_H-M   'P 1'
#
loop_
_entity.id
_entity.type
_entity.pdbx_description
1 polymer ?
#
loop_
_entity_poly.entity_id
_entity_poly.type
_entity_poly.pdbx_seq_one_letter_code
_entity_poly.pdbx_strand_id
1 'polypeptide(L)'
;MTYTPPTWATFAAAAFVILTLVLSLYLLFEHLSAYKNPEEQKFLIGVILMVPTYGVESFVSLVYPSISVYLEILRDCYESFAMYCFGRYLVACLGGEEGTIVFLEREGRLNTKTPLLEHSSEKGTIKHVFPMNLFLKPWKIGGWVYHVIKIGIVQYMMIKSLTSILAVVLENFGVYCEGDFNFKCGYPYMAVVLNFSQSWALYCLIQFYAVTKKELIHIKPFAKFFMFKSIVFLTWWQGVGIALLSSLDLFSSVAQGLQFKSSVQDFIICIEHRWPLLL
;
A
#
# COMPACT_ATOMS: atom_id res chain seq x y z
N MET A 1 -3.01 -12.49 -31.65
CA MET A 1 -1.62 -12.97 -31.83
C MET A 1 -1.14 -13.48 -30.49
N THR A 2 -0.84 -14.77 -30.36
CA THR A 2 -0.23 -15.35 -29.15
C THR A 2 1.21 -14.81 -29.05
N TYR A 3 1.42 -13.83 -28.20
CA TYR A 3 2.76 -13.34 -27.85
C TYR A 3 3.50 -14.47 -27.15
N THR A 4 4.50 -15.06 -27.80
CA THR A 4 5.40 -16.03 -27.18
C THR A 4 6.67 -15.30 -26.77
N PRO A 5 6.97 -15.20 -25.46
CA PRO A 5 8.19 -14.54 -24.99
C PRO A 5 9.42 -15.29 -25.52
N PRO A 6 10.54 -14.57 -25.75
CA PRO A 6 11.78 -15.22 -26.17
C PRO A 6 12.25 -16.19 -25.08
N THR A 7 12.70 -17.38 -25.49
CA THR A 7 13.03 -18.50 -24.58
C THR A 7 14.04 -18.12 -23.49
N TRP A 8 15.06 -17.33 -23.82
CA TRP A 8 16.05 -16.85 -22.87
C TRP A 8 15.44 -15.98 -21.75
N ALA A 9 14.40 -15.18 -22.05
CA ALA A 9 13.73 -14.34 -21.06
C ALA A 9 12.91 -15.20 -20.09
N THR A 10 12.25 -16.25 -20.59
CA THR A 10 11.52 -17.21 -19.75
C THR A 10 12.46 -17.96 -18.81
N PHE A 11 13.63 -18.42 -19.28
CA PHE A 11 14.63 -19.07 -18.42
C PHE A 11 15.20 -18.13 -17.36
N ALA A 12 15.51 -16.89 -17.74
CA ALA A 12 16.00 -15.87 -16.81
C ALA A 12 14.95 -15.54 -15.74
N ALA A 13 13.69 -15.32 -16.15
CA ALA A 13 12.57 -15.06 -15.25
C ALA A 13 12.33 -16.25 -14.29
N ALA A 14 12.36 -17.49 -14.80
CA ALA A 14 12.23 -18.68 -13.98
C ALA A 14 13.32 -18.76 -12.90
N ALA A 15 14.58 -18.47 -13.25
CA ALA A 15 15.68 -18.48 -12.30
C ALA A 15 15.48 -17.43 -11.18
N PHE A 16 15.03 -16.22 -11.53
CA PHE A 16 14.75 -15.17 -10.53
C PHE A 16 13.57 -15.51 -9.62
N VAL A 17 12.51 -16.12 -10.15
CA VAL A 17 11.37 -16.56 -9.33
C VAL A 17 11.76 -17.68 -8.39
N ILE A 18 12.55 -18.67 -8.85
CA ILE A 18 13.06 -19.73 -7.99
C ILE A 18 13.89 -19.14 -6.85
N LEU A 19 14.82 -18.21 -7.16
CA LEU A 19 15.62 -17.54 -6.14
C LEU A 19 14.73 -16.78 -5.14
N THR A 20 13.72 -16.06 -5.62
CA THR A 20 12.77 -15.31 -4.80
C THR A 20 11.98 -16.23 -3.88
N LEU A 21 11.51 -17.37 -4.39
CA LEU A 21 10.78 -18.38 -3.61
C LEU A 21 11.67 -18.99 -2.54
N VAL A 22 12.91 -19.38 -2.88
CA VAL A 22 13.86 -19.97 -1.92
C VAL A 22 14.17 -19.00 -0.79
N LEU A 23 14.49 -17.74 -1.11
CA LEU A 23 14.78 -16.72 -0.10
C LEU A 23 13.55 -16.40 0.76
N SER A 24 12.36 -16.30 0.16
CA SER A 24 11.11 -16.09 0.90
C SER A 24 10.79 -17.25 1.84
N LEU A 25 11.01 -18.49 1.40
CA LEU A 25 10.81 -19.69 2.21
C LEU A 25 11.82 -19.78 3.35
N TYR A 26 13.08 -19.42 3.12
CA TYR A 26 14.10 -19.35 4.16
C TYR A 26 13.71 -18.33 5.24
N LEU A 27 13.34 -17.11 4.85
CA LEU A 27 12.90 -16.06 5.77
C LEU A 27 11.66 -16.49 6.56
N LEU A 28 10.70 -17.13 5.90
CA LEU A 28 9.50 -17.66 6.55
C LEU A 28 9.85 -18.77 7.55
N PHE A 29 10.76 -19.68 7.21
CA PHE A 29 11.22 -20.74 8.10
C PHE A 29 11.97 -20.19 9.32
N GLU A 30 12.80 -19.17 9.16
CA GLU A 30 13.49 -18.51 10.26
C GLU A 30 12.48 -17.89 11.24
N HIS A 31 11.50 -17.15 10.72
CA HIS A 31 10.43 -16.58 11.54
C HIS A 31 9.55 -17.65 12.20
N LEU A 32 9.26 -18.76 11.53
CA LEU A 32 8.50 -19.87 12.12
C LEU A 32 9.31 -20.69 13.13
N SER A 33 10.64 -20.78 12.98
CA SER A 33 11.49 -21.53 13.91
C SER A 33 11.76 -20.76 15.19
N ALA A 34 11.82 -19.43 15.11
CA ALA A 34 11.94 -18.54 16.26
C ALA A 34 10.56 -18.07 16.79
N TYR A 35 9.56 -18.97 16.87
CA TYR A 35 8.15 -18.65 17.20
C TYR A 35 7.92 -18.25 18.67
N LYS A 36 8.48 -17.12 19.10
CA LYS A 36 8.38 -16.62 20.48
C LYS A 36 7.11 -15.79 20.72
N ASN A 37 6.62 -15.08 19.71
CA ASN A 37 5.49 -14.13 19.80
C ASN A 37 4.43 -14.44 18.72
N PRO A 38 3.48 -15.36 18.97
CA PRO A 38 2.52 -15.81 17.96
C PRO A 38 1.62 -14.70 17.41
N GLU A 39 1.27 -13.72 18.24
CA GLU A 39 0.44 -12.59 17.85
C GLU A 39 1.12 -11.67 16.82
N GLU A 40 2.43 -11.47 16.94
CA GLU A 40 3.21 -10.66 16.01
C GLU A 40 3.52 -11.43 14.72
N GLN A 41 3.97 -12.68 14.87
CA GLN A 41 4.50 -13.47 13.77
C GLN A 41 3.44 -13.86 12.73
N LYS A 42 2.20 -14.15 13.16
CA LYS A 42 1.11 -14.49 12.22
C LYS A 42 0.83 -13.37 11.21
N PHE A 43 0.89 -12.11 11.65
CA PHE A 43 0.65 -10.96 10.79
C PHE A 43 1.89 -10.63 9.96
N LEU A 44 3.08 -10.78 10.54
CA LEU A 44 4.35 -10.61 9.84
C LEU A 44 4.47 -11.56 8.64
N ILE A 45 4.13 -12.84 8.82
CA ILE A 45 4.13 -13.85 7.76
C ILE A 45 3.22 -13.42 6.60
N GLY A 46 2.04 -12.87 6.92
CA GLY A 46 1.12 -12.32 5.91
C GLY A 46 1.71 -11.15 5.12
N VAL A 47 2.62 -10.35 5.69
CA VAL A 47 3.31 -9.30 4.93
C VAL A 47 4.43 -9.88 4.07
N ILE A 48 5.23 -10.81 4.61
CA ILE A 48 6.36 -11.43 3.92
C ILE A 48 5.91 -12.22 2.68
N LEU A 49 4.80 -12.94 2.79
CA LEU A 49 4.22 -13.73 1.71
C LEU A 49 3.79 -12.89 0.48
N MET A 50 3.80 -11.56 0.57
CA MET A 50 3.58 -10.69 -0.59
C MET A 50 4.66 -10.87 -1.66
N VAL A 51 5.92 -11.03 -1.26
CA VAL A 51 7.07 -11.16 -2.16
C VAL A 51 6.94 -12.37 -3.10
N PRO A 52 6.75 -13.60 -2.60
CA PRO A 52 6.63 -14.77 -3.48
C PRO A 52 5.35 -14.70 -4.34
N THR A 53 4.26 -14.12 -3.84
CA THR A 53 3.03 -13.93 -4.64
C THR A 53 3.29 -13.08 -5.88
N TYR A 54 3.99 -11.95 -5.74
CA TYR A 54 4.34 -11.08 -6.87
C TYR A 54 5.32 -11.75 -7.83
N GLY A 55 6.30 -12.50 -7.30
CA GLY A 55 7.25 -13.25 -8.13
C GLY A 55 6.54 -14.30 -9.00
N VAL A 56 5.65 -15.10 -8.41
CA VAL A 56 4.88 -16.13 -9.12
C VAL A 56 3.94 -15.50 -10.15
N GLU A 57 3.19 -14.47 -9.76
CA GLU A 57 2.27 -13.78 -10.66
C GLU A 57 3.01 -13.17 -11.86
N SER A 58 4.15 -12.51 -11.64
CA SER A 58 4.97 -11.93 -12.72
C SER A 58 5.45 -12.98 -13.72
N PHE A 59 5.83 -14.17 -13.24
CA PHE A 59 6.24 -15.27 -14.13
C PHE A 59 5.06 -15.91 -14.87
N VAL A 60 3.93 -16.10 -14.20
CA VAL A 60 2.74 -16.65 -14.85
C VAL A 60 2.20 -15.66 -15.88
N SER A 61 2.26 -14.36 -15.62
CA SER A 61 1.92 -13.31 -16.59
C SER A 61 2.77 -13.39 -17.86
N LEU A 62 4.06 -13.71 -17.71
CA LEU A 62 4.97 -13.91 -18.84
C LEU A 62 4.64 -15.18 -19.66
N VAL A 63 4.33 -16.29 -19.00
CA VAL A 63 4.19 -17.61 -19.67
C VAL A 63 2.76 -17.89 -20.13
N TYR A 64 1.76 -17.50 -19.34
CA TYR A 64 0.34 -17.79 -19.57
C TYR A 64 -0.53 -16.54 -19.34
N PRO A 65 -0.62 -15.63 -20.33
CA PRO A 65 -1.44 -14.41 -20.23
C PRO A 65 -2.94 -14.65 -20.00
N SER A 66 -3.46 -15.84 -20.31
CA SER A 66 -4.85 -16.19 -20.04
C SER A 66 -5.13 -16.49 -18.57
N ILE A 67 -4.13 -17.00 -17.83
CA ILE A 67 -4.23 -17.32 -16.41
C ILE A 67 -3.87 -16.08 -15.56
N SER A 68 -3.05 -15.19 -16.11
CA SER A 68 -2.56 -14.00 -15.41
C SER A 68 -3.68 -13.12 -14.87
N VAL A 69 -4.80 -12.99 -15.60
CA VAL A 69 -5.97 -12.22 -15.15
C VAL A 69 -6.52 -12.71 -13.81
N TYR A 70 -6.60 -14.03 -13.61
CA TYR A 70 -7.08 -14.61 -12.35
C TYR A 70 -6.07 -14.42 -11.20
N LEU A 71 -4.78 -14.53 -11.51
CA LEU A 71 -3.72 -14.31 -10.53
C LEU A 71 -3.58 -12.84 -10.16
N GLU A 72 -3.87 -11.93 -11.08
CA GLU A 72 -3.92 -10.49 -10.85
C GLU A 72 -5.01 -10.12 -9.85
N ILE A 73 -6.22 -10.68 -9.99
CA ILE A 73 -7.31 -10.51 -9.01
C ILE A 73 -6.89 -11.02 -7.63
N LEU A 74 -6.23 -12.18 -7.58
CA LEU A 74 -5.76 -12.77 -6.33
C LEU A 74 -4.66 -11.90 -5.70
N ARG A 75 -3.72 -11.40 -6.50
CA ARG A 75 -2.66 -10.47 -6.10
C ARG A 75 -3.26 -9.20 -5.53
N ASP A 76 -4.26 -8.62 -6.19
CA ASP A 76 -4.92 -7.39 -5.74
C ASP A 76 -5.66 -7.59 -4.40
N CYS A 77 -6.32 -8.73 -4.23
CA CYS A 77 -6.91 -9.10 -2.94
C CYS A 77 -5.83 -9.24 -1.86
N TYR A 78 -4.74 -9.94 -2.18
CA TYR A 78 -3.62 -10.16 -1.29
C TYR A 78 -2.95 -8.86 -0.86
N GLU A 79 -2.82 -7.92 -1.79
CA GLU A 79 -2.22 -6.62 -1.57
C GLU A 79 -2.97 -5.82 -0.48
N SER A 80 -4.30 -5.93 -0.47
CA SER A 80 -5.16 -5.31 0.54
C SER A 80 -5.06 -6.04 1.89
N PHE A 81 -5.00 -7.37 1.87
CA PHE A 81 -4.78 -8.20 3.03
C PHE A 81 -3.42 -7.95 3.69
N ALA A 82 -2.36 -7.79 2.90
CA ALA A 82 -1.02 -7.47 3.39
C ALA A 82 -1.00 -6.13 4.15
N MET A 83 -1.74 -5.13 3.69
CA MET A 83 -1.86 -3.86 4.42
C MET A 83 -2.62 -4.01 5.74
N TYR A 84 -3.66 -4.84 5.78
CA TYR A 84 -4.35 -5.21 7.02
C TYR A 84 -3.43 -5.94 8.00
N CYS A 85 -2.71 -6.96 7.52
CA CYS A 85 -1.70 -7.68 8.32
C CYS A 85 -0.65 -6.72 8.86
N PHE A 86 -0.16 -5.79 8.05
CA PHE A 86 0.81 -4.80 8.52
C PHE A 86 0.24 -3.91 9.63
N GLY A 87 -0.97 -3.38 9.48
CA GLY A 87 -1.62 -2.61 10.55
C GLY A 87 -1.77 -3.42 11.85
N ARG A 88 -2.18 -4.69 11.75
CA ARG A 88 -2.31 -5.59 12.90
C ARG A 88 -0.97 -5.99 13.51
N TYR A 89 0.07 -6.13 12.70
CA TYR A 89 1.43 -6.38 13.14
C TYR A 89 1.95 -5.24 14.01
N LEU A 90 1.79 -3.98 13.58
CA LEU A 90 2.17 -2.82 14.37
C LEU A 90 1.45 -2.76 15.73
N VAL A 91 0.15 -3.14 15.75
CA VAL A 91 -0.64 -3.24 16.99
C VAL A 91 -0.14 -4.37 17.88
N ALA A 92 0.19 -5.52 17.31
CA ALA A 92 0.72 -6.65 18.08
C ALA A 92 2.05 -6.28 18.77
N CYS A 93 2.94 -5.58 18.07
CA CYS A 93 4.22 -5.12 18.61
C CYS A 93 4.09 -4.09 19.76
N LEU A 94 2.93 -3.45 19.90
CA LEU A 94 2.62 -2.53 21.00
C LEU A 94 1.96 -3.22 22.20
N GLY A 95 1.93 -4.56 22.22
CA GLY A 95 1.25 -5.34 23.25
C GLY A 95 -0.24 -5.54 22.97
N GLY A 96 -0.66 -5.46 21.71
CA GLY A 96 -2.03 -5.73 21.28
C GLY A 96 -2.93 -4.49 21.23
N GLU A 97 -4.23 -4.72 21.03
CA GLU A 97 -5.24 -3.67 20.82
C GLU A 97 -5.39 -2.78 22.06
N GLU A 98 -5.53 -3.38 23.25
CA GLU A 98 -5.62 -2.63 24.50
C GLU A 98 -4.34 -1.87 24.82
N GLY A 99 -3.17 -2.51 24.66
CA GLY A 99 -1.86 -1.88 24.86
C GLY A 99 -1.67 -0.66 23.95
N THR A 100 -2.07 -0.78 22.68
CA THR A 100 -2.03 0.32 21.70
C THR A 100 -2.95 1.47 22.11
N ILE A 101 -4.18 1.19 22.55
CA ILE A 101 -5.13 2.24 22.97
C ILE A 101 -4.60 2.97 24.18
N VAL A 102 -4.13 2.25 25.21
CA VAL A 102 -3.54 2.85 26.42
C VAL A 102 -2.29 3.66 26.09
N PHE A 103 -1.44 3.17 25.18
CA PHE A 103 -0.27 3.90 24.70
C PHE A 103 -0.67 5.22 24.03
N LEU A 104 -1.64 5.19 23.11
CA LEU A 104 -2.12 6.39 22.42
C LEU A 104 -2.76 7.38 23.40
N GLU A 105 -3.55 6.92 24.36
CA GLU A 105 -4.10 7.79 25.40
C GLU A 105 -3.02 8.41 26.28
N ARG A 106 -1.98 7.65 26.63
CA ARG A 106 -0.83 8.14 27.39
C ARG A 106 -0.06 9.20 26.62
N GLU A 107 0.27 8.95 25.35
CA GLU A 107 0.93 9.92 24.47
C GLU A 107 0.06 11.17 24.30
N GLY A 108 -1.25 11.04 24.12
CA GLY A 108 -2.17 12.18 24.07
C GLY A 108 -2.17 13.01 25.35
N ARG A 109 -2.10 12.36 26.52
CA ARG A 109 -2.03 13.05 27.83
C ARG A 109 -0.68 13.73 28.06
N LEU A 110 0.44 13.07 27.75
CA LEU A 110 1.79 13.63 27.90
C LEU A 110 1.98 14.89 27.06
N ASN A 111 1.51 14.84 25.81
CA ASN A 111 1.55 15.95 24.89
C ASN A 111 0.59 17.10 25.27
N THR A 112 -0.38 16.84 26.15
CA THR A 112 -1.29 17.86 26.72
C THR A 112 -0.75 18.47 28.02
N LYS A 113 0.10 17.75 28.77
CA LYS A 113 0.59 18.09 30.12
C LYS A 113 1.97 18.77 30.16
N THR A 114 2.45 19.31 29.06
CA THR A 114 3.68 20.14 29.01
C THR A 114 3.36 21.61 28.71
N PRO A 115 2.63 22.34 29.58
CA PRO A 115 2.10 23.67 29.28
C PRO A 115 2.98 24.82 29.79
N LEU A 116 4.10 24.56 30.47
CA LEU A 116 4.77 25.57 31.31
C LEU A 116 6.03 26.23 30.72
N LEU A 117 6.46 25.93 29.49
CA LEU A 117 7.70 26.52 28.96
C LEU A 117 7.66 27.02 27.51
N GLU A 118 6.53 26.97 26.80
CA GLU A 118 6.49 27.54 25.45
C GLU A 118 5.10 28.03 25.06
N HIS A 119 5.08 29.30 24.67
CA HIS A 119 3.94 30.11 24.27
C HIS A 119 3.18 29.45 23.10
N SER A 120 1.86 29.25 23.28
CA SER A 120 0.84 29.09 22.23
C SER A 120 1.13 28.11 21.06
N SER A 121 0.48 26.93 21.08
CA SER A 121 -0.18 26.27 19.92
C SER A 121 0.09 24.75 19.79
N GLU A 122 -1.00 23.95 19.83
CA GLU A 122 -1.16 22.65 19.16
C GLU A 122 -0.10 21.53 19.37
N LYS A 123 0.17 21.09 20.61
CA LYS A 123 1.08 19.94 20.83
C LYS A 123 0.41 18.61 21.21
N GLY A 124 -0.89 18.57 21.56
CA GLY A 124 -1.66 17.33 21.84
C GLY A 124 -2.34 16.67 20.62
N THR A 125 -1.98 17.11 19.42
CA THR A 125 -2.69 16.78 18.18
C THR A 125 -1.75 16.27 17.11
N ILE A 126 -2.17 15.24 16.38
CA ILE A 126 -1.49 14.80 15.16
C ILE A 126 -1.64 15.92 14.14
N LYS A 127 -0.53 16.62 13.86
CA LYS A 127 -0.48 17.58 12.76
C LYS A 127 -0.47 16.81 11.46
N HIS A 128 -1.47 17.08 10.64
CA HIS A 128 -1.63 16.44 9.35
C HIS A 128 -0.56 16.99 8.39
N VAL A 129 0.09 16.11 7.64
CA VAL A 129 1.01 16.54 6.57
C VAL A 129 0.21 17.12 5.41
N PHE A 130 0.79 18.08 4.69
CA PHE A 130 0.19 18.64 3.47
C PHE A 130 -0.03 17.54 2.42
N PRO A 131 -1.19 17.46 1.73
CA PRO A 131 -2.29 18.43 1.65
C PRO A 131 -3.44 18.21 2.66
N MET A 132 -3.41 17.13 3.44
CA MET A 132 -4.51 16.77 4.34
C MET A 132 -4.75 17.79 5.46
N ASN A 133 -3.75 18.62 5.79
CA ASN A 133 -3.86 19.75 6.72
C ASN A 133 -4.89 20.81 6.30
N LEU A 134 -5.24 20.89 5.02
CA LEU A 134 -6.23 21.83 4.49
C LEU A 134 -7.68 21.33 4.70
N PHE A 135 -7.87 20.01 4.70
CA PHE A 135 -9.20 19.39 4.71
C PHE A 135 -9.58 18.81 6.08
N LEU A 136 -8.60 18.40 6.88
CA LEU A 136 -8.83 17.73 8.16
C LEU A 136 -8.37 18.60 9.31
N LYS A 137 -9.22 18.75 10.33
CA LYS A 137 -8.81 19.32 11.62
C LYS A 137 -7.83 18.39 12.32
N PRO A 138 -6.85 18.92 13.07
CA PRO A 138 -5.88 18.12 13.83
C PRO A 138 -6.57 17.08 14.73
N TRP A 139 -6.12 15.83 14.69
CA TRP A 139 -6.72 14.75 15.48
C TRP A 139 -6.11 14.70 16.88
N LYS A 140 -6.96 14.63 17.92
CA LYS A 140 -6.49 14.42 19.30
C LYS A 140 -6.05 12.96 19.47
N ILE A 141 -4.81 12.75 19.92
CA ILE A 141 -4.26 11.41 20.12
C ILE A 141 -5.05 10.70 21.24
N GLY A 142 -5.58 9.51 20.97
CA GLY A 142 -6.34 8.70 21.92
C GLY A 142 -7.01 7.49 21.25
N GLY A 143 -7.85 6.77 22.00
CA GLY A 143 -8.51 5.56 21.51
C GLY A 143 -9.40 5.76 20.26
N TRP A 144 -9.97 6.96 20.07
CA TRP A 144 -10.76 7.26 18.87
C TRP A 144 -9.91 7.24 17.59
N VAL A 145 -8.68 7.77 17.64
CA VAL A 145 -7.77 7.78 16.49
C VAL A 145 -7.41 6.36 16.07
N TYR A 146 -7.18 5.47 17.05
CA TYR A 146 -6.98 4.05 16.79
C TYR A 146 -8.15 3.43 16.00
N HIS A 147 -9.38 3.69 16.43
CA HIS A 147 -10.58 3.19 15.75
C HIS A 147 -10.69 3.72 14.31
N VAL A 148 -10.41 5.01 14.09
CA VAL A 148 -10.39 5.60 12.75
C VAL A 148 -9.36 4.93 11.85
N ILE A 149 -8.15 4.66 12.38
CA ILE A 149 -7.09 3.99 11.64
C ILE A 149 -7.50 2.56 11.29
N LYS A 150 -8.03 1.81 12.26
CA LYS A 150 -8.52 0.43 12.07
C LYS A 150 -9.61 0.39 11.01
N ILE A 151 -10.59 1.28 11.10
CA ILE A 151 -11.69 1.39 10.14
C ILE A 151 -11.15 1.76 8.75
N GLY A 152 -10.21 2.70 8.64
CA GLY A 152 -9.62 3.10 7.37
C GLY A 152 -8.93 1.94 6.63
N ILE A 153 -8.14 1.14 7.35
CA ILE A 153 -7.43 -0.01 6.76
C ILE A 153 -8.43 -1.11 6.34
N VAL A 154 -9.41 -1.43 7.19
CA VAL A 154 -10.43 -2.45 6.88
C VAL A 154 -11.35 -1.99 5.75
N GLN A 155 -11.69 -0.70 5.69
CA GLN A 155 -12.51 -0.12 4.62
C GLN A 155 -11.83 -0.29 3.26
N TYR A 156 -10.53 -0.03 3.16
CA TYR A 156 -9.80 -0.28 1.91
C TYR A 156 -9.78 -1.75 1.53
N MET A 157 -9.57 -2.65 2.49
CA MET A 157 -9.60 -4.09 2.21
C MET A 157 -10.95 -4.52 1.61
N MET A 158 -12.06 -4.08 2.22
CA MET A 158 -13.40 -4.38 1.72
C MET A 158 -13.67 -3.76 0.35
N ILE A 159 -13.31 -2.49 0.14
CA ILE A 159 -13.52 -1.82 -1.15
C ILE A 159 -12.69 -2.47 -2.24
N LYS A 160 -11.42 -2.81 -1.97
CA LYS A 160 -10.55 -3.44 -2.97
C LYS A 160 -11.07 -4.81 -3.38
N SER A 161 -11.42 -5.67 -2.43
CA SER A 161 -12.02 -6.98 -2.74
C SER A 161 -13.34 -6.85 -3.52
N LEU A 162 -14.23 -5.93 -3.14
CA LEU A 162 -15.47 -5.70 -3.87
C LEU A 162 -15.19 -5.19 -5.29
N THR A 163 -14.27 -4.25 -5.43
CA THR A 163 -13.93 -3.66 -6.74
C THR A 163 -13.33 -4.70 -7.67
N SER A 164 -12.46 -5.59 -7.18
CA SER A 164 -11.92 -6.70 -7.97
C SER A 164 -13.01 -7.65 -8.47
N ILE A 165 -13.99 -7.99 -7.62
CA ILE A 165 -15.13 -8.83 -8.04
C ILE A 165 -15.99 -8.10 -9.07
N LEU A 166 -16.31 -6.82 -8.83
CA LEU A 166 -17.07 -6.02 -9.77
C LEU A 166 -16.34 -5.85 -11.11
N ALA A 167 -15.01 -5.70 -11.11
CA ALA A 167 -14.21 -5.59 -12.32
C ALA A 167 -14.37 -6.82 -13.21
N VAL A 168 -14.31 -8.04 -12.65
CA VAL A 168 -14.57 -9.29 -13.39
C VAL A 168 -15.97 -9.32 -13.97
N VAL A 169 -16.97 -8.89 -13.19
CA VAL A 169 -18.35 -8.86 -13.65
C VAL A 169 -18.53 -7.86 -14.80
N LEU A 170 -17.98 -6.65 -14.67
CA LEU A 170 -18.02 -5.60 -15.69
C LEU A 170 -17.27 -6.00 -16.97
N GLU A 171 -16.17 -6.73 -16.84
CA GLU A 171 -15.39 -7.28 -17.95
C GLU A 171 -16.21 -8.32 -18.72
N ASN A 172 -16.92 -9.20 -18.02
CA ASN A 172 -17.81 -10.17 -18.64
C ASN A 172 -18.99 -9.53 -19.40
N PHE A 173 -19.40 -8.31 -19.03
CA PHE A 173 -20.39 -7.51 -19.76
C PHE A 173 -19.77 -6.62 -20.87
N GLY A 174 -18.44 -6.58 -20.99
CA GLY A 174 -17.74 -5.76 -21.99
C GLY A 174 -17.79 -4.26 -21.74
N VAL A 175 -18.10 -3.81 -20.52
CA VAL A 175 -18.27 -2.39 -20.15
C VAL A 175 -17.19 -1.85 -19.19
N TYR A 176 -16.25 -2.71 -18.76
CA TYR A 176 -15.14 -2.28 -17.91
C TYR A 176 -14.16 -1.36 -18.65
N CYS A 177 -13.83 -1.69 -19.92
CA CYS A 177 -12.84 -1.02 -20.77
C CYS A 177 -11.52 -0.76 -20.02
N GLU A 178 -10.74 -1.82 -19.80
CA GLU A 178 -9.48 -1.73 -19.07
C GLU A 178 -8.51 -0.70 -19.69
N GLY A 179 -8.01 0.22 -18.86
CA GLY A 179 -7.02 1.23 -19.28
C GLY A 179 -7.58 2.39 -20.12
N ASP A 180 -8.87 2.39 -20.43
CA ASP A 180 -9.51 3.48 -21.20
C ASP A 180 -10.14 4.51 -20.24
N PHE A 181 -9.70 5.77 -20.34
CA PHE A 181 -10.21 6.89 -19.54
C PHE A 181 -11.52 7.49 -20.11
N ASN A 182 -12.38 6.63 -20.64
CA ASN A 182 -13.68 7.03 -21.15
C ASN A 182 -14.73 7.04 -20.02
N PHE A 183 -15.46 8.16 -19.86
CA PHE A 183 -16.55 8.29 -18.87
C PHE A 183 -17.71 7.29 -19.05
N LYS A 184 -17.74 6.56 -20.16
CA LYS A 184 -18.73 5.51 -20.45
C LYS A 184 -18.33 4.14 -19.91
N CYS A 185 -17.07 3.98 -19.48
CA CYS A 185 -16.49 2.73 -19.04
C CYS A 185 -16.37 2.67 -17.51
N GLY A 186 -16.44 1.47 -16.94
CA GLY A 186 -16.39 1.26 -15.49
C GLY A 186 -15.00 1.50 -14.87
N TYR A 187 -13.94 1.22 -15.61
CA TYR A 187 -12.54 1.32 -15.15
C TYR A 187 -12.19 2.65 -14.46
N PRO A 188 -12.43 3.84 -15.04
CA PRO A 188 -12.03 5.10 -14.42
C PRO A 188 -12.73 5.37 -13.08
N TYR A 189 -14.02 5.03 -12.95
CA TYR A 189 -14.75 5.21 -11.69
C TYR A 189 -14.19 4.31 -10.58
N MET A 190 -13.94 3.05 -10.92
CA MET A 190 -13.35 2.07 -10.00
C MET A 190 -11.94 2.47 -9.58
N ALA A 191 -11.12 2.91 -10.54
CA ALA A 191 -9.77 3.42 -10.28
C ALA A 191 -9.81 4.61 -9.32
N VAL A 192 -10.70 5.59 -9.52
CA VAL A 192 -10.83 6.76 -8.63
C VAL A 192 -11.24 6.34 -7.21
N VAL A 193 -12.26 5.48 -7.07
CA VAL A 193 -12.72 5.01 -5.75
C VAL A 193 -11.63 4.24 -5.01
N LEU A 194 -10.94 3.32 -5.69
CA LEU A 194 -9.83 2.56 -5.12
C LEU A 194 -8.71 3.47 -4.67
N ASN A 195 -8.32 4.42 -5.52
CA ASN A 195 -7.24 5.33 -5.20
C ASN A 195 -7.60 6.19 -3.98
N PHE A 196 -8.79 6.78 -3.91
CA PHE A 196 -9.20 7.54 -2.72
C PHE A 196 -9.20 6.69 -1.44
N SER A 197 -9.73 5.47 -1.51
CA SER A 197 -9.75 4.57 -0.36
C SER A 197 -8.34 4.14 0.07
N GLN A 198 -7.47 3.81 -0.89
CA GLN A 198 -6.07 3.49 -0.64
C GLN A 198 -5.33 4.66 0.00
N SER A 199 -5.56 5.88 -0.52
CA SER A 199 -5.05 7.14 -0.01
C SER A 199 -5.34 7.29 1.48
N TRP A 200 -6.59 7.06 1.86
CA TRP A 200 -7.05 7.19 3.22
C TRP A 200 -6.43 6.14 4.14
N ALA A 201 -6.39 4.88 3.70
CA ALA A 201 -5.82 3.79 4.48
C ALA A 201 -4.31 3.96 4.69
N LEU A 202 -3.56 4.32 3.63
CA LEU A 202 -2.14 4.66 3.74
C LEU A 202 -1.96 5.87 4.66
N TYR A 203 -2.78 6.91 4.52
CA TYR A 203 -2.70 8.07 5.39
C TYR A 203 -2.86 7.71 6.88
N CYS A 204 -3.90 6.94 7.22
CA CYS A 204 -4.13 6.43 8.57
C CYS A 204 -2.92 5.65 9.09
N LEU A 205 -2.33 4.81 8.25
CA LEU A 205 -1.19 3.99 8.60
C LEU A 205 0.11 4.80 8.77
N ILE A 206 0.34 5.86 7.96
CA ILE A 206 1.46 6.81 8.14
C ILE A 206 1.31 7.47 9.51
N GLN A 207 0.12 7.97 9.81
CA GLN A 207 -0.12 8.68 11.07
C GLN A 207 0.03 7.76 12.27
N PHE A 208 -0.45 6.52 12.16
CA PHE A 208 -0.24 5.52 13.20
C PHE A 208 1.25 5.29 13.46
N TYR A 209 2.02 5.01 12.40
CA TYR A 209 3.45 4.80 12.49
C TYR A 209 4.18 6.04 13.03
N ALA A 210 3.79 7.25 12.62
CA ALA A 210 4.42 8.49 13.07
C ALA A 210 4.31 8.68 14.59
N VAL A 211 3.19 8.26 15.19
CA VAL A 211 2.96 8.31 16.64
C VAL A 211 3.71 7.18 17.36
N THR A 212 3.76 5.99 16.77
CA THR A 212 4.29 4.78 17.43
C THR A 212 5.77 4.50 17.12
N LYS A 213 6.39 5.23 16.19
CA LYS A 213 7.78 5.03 15.72
C LYS A 213 8.83 4.95 16.82
N LYS A 214 8.61 5.62 17.95
CA LYS A 214 9.56 5.65 19.08
C LYS A 214 9.64 4.28 19.76
N GLU A 215 8.50 3.63 19.95
CA GLU A 215 8.41 2.27 20.50
C GLU A 215 8.85 1.23 19.45
N LEU A 216 8.57 1.49 18.17
CA LEU A 216 8.88 0.58 17.06
C LEU A 216 10.29 0.76 16.48
N ILE A 217 11.21 1.43 17.17
CA ILE A 217 12.58 1.68 16.68
C ILE A 217 13.35 0.38 16.37
N HIS A 218 12.98 -0.72 17.03
CA HIS A 218 13.56 -2.04 16.83
C HIS A 218 13.05 -2.73 15.56
N ILE A 219 11.91 -2.28 15.01
CA ILE A 219 11.25 -2.87 13.84
C ILE A 219 11.52 -1.97 12.62
N LYS A 220 12.77 -1.99 12.15
CA LYS A 220 13.24 -1.16 11.02
C LYS A 220 12.88 -1.60 9.58
N PRO A 221 12.35 -2.80 9.26
CA PRO A 221 12.28 -3.22 7.86
C PRO A 221 11.08 -2.66 7.06
N PHE A 222 9.88 -2.58 7.63
CA PHE A 222 8.65 -2.41 6.83
C PHE A 222 8.25 -0.96 6.50
N ALA A 223 8.84 0.04 7.14
CA ALA A 223 8.58 1.44 6.81
C ALA A 223 8.99 1.77 5.36
N LYS A 224 10.03 1.11 4.82
CA LYS A 224 10.50 1.32 3.44
C LYS A 224 9.46 0.84 2.41
N PHE A 225 8.91 -0.36 2.63
CA PHE A 225 7.86 -0.93 1.77
C PHE A 225 6.62 0.00 1.68
N PHE A 226 6.24 0.55 2.83
CA PHE A 226 5.10 1.45 2.92
C PHE A 226 5.35 2.82 2.26
N MET A 227 6.54 3.38 2.45
CA MET A 227 6.95 4.61 1.79
C MET A 227 6.90 4.47 0.26
N PHE A 228 7.37 3.34 -0.27
CA PHE A 228 7.31 3.05 -1.71
C PHE A 228 5.88 3.07 -2.23
N LYS A 229 4.97 2.34 -1.57
CA LYS A 229 3.56 2.27 -1.98
C LYS A 229 2.86 3.62 -1.92
N SER A 230 3.24 4.47 -0.95
CA SER A 230 2.74 5.85 -0.87
C SER A 230 3.25 6.73 -2.02
N ILE A 231 4.48 6.53 -2.50
CA ILE A 231 5.05 7.30 -3.61
C ILE A 231 4.35 6.93 -4.94
N VAL A 232 4.18 5.64 -5.21
CA VAL A 232 3.46 5.15 -6.41
C VAL A 232 2.01 5.66 -6.43
N PHE A 233 1.39 5.75 -5.26
CA PHE A 233 0.05 6.27 -5.13
C PHE A 233 -0.04 7.79 -5.40
N LEU A 234 0.88 8.59 -4.83
CA LEU A 234 0.88 10.04 -5.01
C LEU A 234 1.17 10.45 -6.46
N THR A 235 2.01 9.69 -7.15
CA THR A 235 2.34 9.92 -8.57
C THR A 235 1.14 9.64 -9.48
N TRP A 236 0.29 8.67 -9.17
CA TRP A 236 -0.98 8.47 -9.88
C TRP A 236 -1.89 9.69 -9.75
N TRP A 237 -2.04 10.25 -8.54
CA TRP A 237 -2.82 11.47 -8.31
C TRP A 237 -2.25 12.70 -9.02
N GLN A 238 -0.93 12.80 -9.12
CA GLN A 238 -0.29 13.83 -9.93
C GLN A 238 -0.69 13.69 -11.40
N GLY A 239 -0.73 12.46 -11.93
CA GLY A 239 -1.22 12.17 -13.28
C GLY A 239 -2.67 12.59 -13.51
N VAL A 240 -3.58 12.25 -12.59
CA VAL A 240 -5.00 12.65 -12.66
C VAL A 240 -5.16 14.16 -12.58
N GLY A 241 -4.45 14.83 -11.67
CA GLY A 241 -4.49 16.29 -11.54
C GLY A 241 -4.07 16.97 -12.84
N ILE A 242 -3.03 16.46 -13.50
CA ILE A 242 -2.55 16.98 -14.78
C ILE A 242 -3.54 16.70 -15.90
N ALA A 243 -4.16 15.51 -15.95
CA ALA A 243 -5.18 15.18 -16.94
C ALA A 243 -6.42 16.08 -16.82
N LEU A 244 -6.87 16.36 -15.59
CA LEU A 244 -7.96 17.31 -15.29
C LEU A 244 -7.61 18.76 -15.64
N LEU A 245 -6.37 19.18 -15.37
CA LEU A 245 -5.88 20.50 -15.79
C LEU A 245 -5.78 20.63 -17.31
N SER A 246 -5.44 19.54 -18.01
CA SER A 246 -5.37 19.49 -19.47
C SER A 246 -6.74 19.52 -20.13
N SER A 247 -7.77 18.96 -19.50
CA SER A 247 -9.16 19.06 -20.00
C SER A 247 -9.81 20.41 -19.72
N LEU A 248 -9.25 21.22 -18.82
CA LEU A 248 -9.67 22.59 -18.51
C LEU A 248 -8.95 23.66 -19.36
N ASP A 249 -8.31 23.25 -20.47
CA ASP A 249 -7.67 24.12 -21.48
C ASP A 249 -6.58 25.07 -20.94
N LEU A 250 -6.07 24.82 -19.73
CA LEU A 250 -5.29 25.82 -18.99
C LEU A 250 -3.78 25.77 -19.22
N PHE A 251 -3.17 24.68 -19.72
CA PHE A 251 -1.77 24.68 -20.19
C PHE A 251 -1.42 23.43 -21.02
N SER A 252 -1.24 23.56 -22.34
CA SER A 252 -0.85 22.44 -23.24
C SER A 252 0.64 22.08 -23.23
N SER A 253 1.51 22.89 -22.60
CA SER A 253 2.97 22.73 -22.69
C SER A 253 3.61 21.84 -21.61
N VAL A 254 2.88 21.48 -20.54
CA VAL A 254 3.42 20.68 -19.40
C VAL A 254 3.19 19.17 -19.59
N ALA A 255 2.27 18.78 -20.48
CA ALA A 255 1.92 17.37 -20.72
C ALA A 255 3.08 16.53 -21.32
N GLN A 256 4.01 17.17 -22.03
CA GLN A 256 5.08 16.48 -22.77
C GLN A 256 6.30 16.14 -21.89
N GLY A 257 6.50 16.84 -20.77
CA GLY A 257 7.58 16.56 -19.83
C GLY A 257 7.30 15.39 -18.87
N LEU A 258 6.03 14.98 -18.71
CA LEU A 258 5.61 13.98 -17.71
C LEU A 258 5.46 12.56 -18.27
N GLN A 259 5.26 12.39 -19.59
CA GLN A 259 5.36 11.08 -20.24
C GLN A 259 6.73 10.43 -20.00
N PHE A 260 7.78 11.25 -19.86
CA PHE A 260 9.12 10.80 -19.49
C PHE A 260 9.23 10.28 -18.04
N LYS A 261 8.32 10.69 -17.13
CA LYS A 261 8.26 10.17 -15.75
C LYS A 261 7.59 8.79 -15.65
N SER A 262 6.58 8.49 -16.48
CA SER A 262 5.94 7.17 -16.49
C SER A 262 6.96 6.07 -16.80
N SER A 263 7.80 6.28 -17.82
CA SER A 263 8.85 5.32 -18.18
C SER A 263 9.93 5.16 -17.10
N VAL A 264 10.26 6.22 -16.35
CA VAL A 264 11.19 6.15 -15.22
C VAL A 264 10.55 5.45 -14.01
N GLN A 265 9.25 5.63 -13.81
CA GLN A 265 8.50 4.95 -12.77
C GLN A 265 8.39 3.44 -13.03
N ASP A 266 8.13 3.04 -14.28
CA ASP A 266 8.14 1.64 -14.71
C ASP A 266 9.55 1.03 -14.61
N PHE A 267 10.60 1.81 -14.91
CA PHE A 267 12.00 1.39 -14.75
C PHE A 267 12.40 1.22 -13.27
N ILE A 268 11.91 2.09 -12.39
CA ILE A 268 12.12 2.01 -10.93
C ILE A 268 11.34 0.82 -10.35
N ILE A 269 10.10 0.59 -10.77
CA ILE A 269 9.29 -0.59 -10.37
C ILE A 269 10.00 -1.90 -10.76
N CYS A 270 10.59 -1.98 -11.96
CA CYS A 270 11.37 -3.14 -12.40
C CYS A 270 12.68 -3.35 -11.61
N ILE A 271 13.31 -2.29 -11.11
CA ILE A 271 14.51 -2.38 -10.27
C ILE A 271 14.16 -2.72 -8.80
N GLU A 272 13.00 -2.28 -8.33
CA GLU A 272 12.65 -2.27 -6.90
C GLU A 272 11.88 -3.52 -6.42
N HIS A 273 11.18 -4.24 -7.31
CA HIS A 273 10.68 -5.61 -7.01
C HIS A 273 11.79 -6.63 -6.70
N ARG A 274 13.06 -6.25 -6.89
CA ARG A 274 14.24 -7.03 -6.50
C ARG A 274 14.66 -6.86 -5.04
N TRP A 275 14.22 -5.79 -4.37
CA TRP A 275 14.66 -5.43 -3.02
C TRP A 275 14.06 -6.22 -1.85
N PRO A 276 12.96 -6.99 -1.97
CA PRO A 276 12.53 -7.82 -0.84
C PRO A 276 13.53 -8.92 -0.46
N LEU A 277 14.57 -9.13 -1.29
CA LEU A 277 15.66 -10.10 -1.09
C LEU A 277 16.88 -9.53 -0.31
N LEU A 278 16.82 -8.29 0.18
CA LEU A 278 17.89 -7.66 0.97
C LEU A 278 17.48 -7.38 2.42
N LEU A 279 16.69 -8.28 3.00
CA LEU A 279 16.54 -8.45 4.45
C LEU A 279 17.02 -9.84 4.84
#